data_AF-A0A936TGR9-F1
#
_entry.id   AF-A0A936TGR9-F1
#
_cell.length_a   1.000
_cell.length_b   1.000
_cell.length_c   1.000
_cell.angle_alpha   90.00
_cell.angle_beta   90.00
_cell.angle_gamma   90.00
#
_symmetry.space_group_name_H-M   'P 1'
#
loop_
_entity.id
_entity.type
_entity.pdbx_description
1 polymer ?
#
loop_
_entity_poly.entity_id
_entity_poly.type
_entity_poly.pdbx_seq_one_letter_code
_entity_poly.pdbx_strand_id
1 'polypeptide(L)'
;MIVMKRLSVWLAIAGVGFAGWVLMGANQKDPMPPPISEPPRSPYERTVAASGIIEAVNENVRIAPPVAGLITKVFVKVGDQVTEQSPLFQLDDRELHAHLLTREAAIPHYKRRLKSRNTESAISRLNSNACDRCTMNKPSARMTSSEPGMHLRWPKEALNVSKPL
;
A
#
# COMPACT_ATOMS: atom_id res chain seq x y z
N MET A 1 -22.66 7.62 101.88
CA MET A 1 -21.71 7.65 100.74
C MET A 1 -21.20 6.27 100.28
N ILE A 2 -21.36 5.19 101.06
CA ILE A 2 -20.93 3.81 100.68
C ILE A 2 -21.85 3.14 99.64
N VAL A 3 -23.17 3.40 99.71
CA VAL A 3 -24.18 2.72 98.88
C VAL A 3 -24.06 3.12 97.40
N MET A 4 -23.82 4.40 97.12
CA MET A 4 -23.71 4.93 95.76
C MET A 4 -22.44 4.44 95.03
N LYS A 5 -21.33 4.24 95.76
CA LYS A 5 -20.10 3.66 95.20
C LYS A 5 -20.28 2.19 94.82
N ARG A 6 -21.01 1.42 95.65
CA ARG A 6 -21.31 0.01 95.36
C ARG A 6 -22.22 -0.13 94.13
N LEU A 7 -23.20 0.76 93.98
CA LEU A 7 -24.09 0.78 92.82
C LEU A 7 -23.32 1.02 91.51
N SER A 8 -22.34 1.92 91.52
CA SER A 8 -21.48 2.20 90.36
C SER A 8 -20.61 1.01 89.97
N VAL A 9 -20.09 0.25 90.94
CA VAL A 9 -19.27 -0.95 90.66
C VAL A 9 -20.11 -2.06 90.03
N TRP A 10 -21.34 -2.27 90.53
CA TRP A 10 -22.26 -3.24 89.93
C TRP A 10 -22.68 -2.86 88.51
N LEU A 11 -22.92 -1.57 88.24
CA LEU A 11 -23.26 -1.09 86.90
C LEU A 11 -22.11 -1.29 85.90
N ALA A 12 -20.86 -1.07 86.34
CA ALA A 12 -19.68 -1.29 85.50
C ALA A 12 -19.49 -2.77 85.15
N ILE A 13 -19.67 -3.67 86.14
CA ILE A 13 -19.58 -5.13 85.91
C ILE A 13 -20.69 -5.59 84.95
N ALA A 14 -21.91 -5.09 85.12
CA ALA A 14 -23.02 -5.39 84.21
C ALA A 14 -22.73 -4.89 82.78
N GLY A 15 -22.16 -3.69 82.62
CA GLY A 15 -21.77 -3.15 81.33
C GLY A 15 -20.69 -3.97 80.62
N VAL A 16 -19.65 -4.39 81.34
CA VAL A 16 -18.58 -5.25 80.79
C VAL A 16 -19.12 -6.63 80.41
N GLY A 17 -19.99 -7.22 81.24
CA GLY A 17 -20.64 -8.49 80.93
C GLY A 17 -21.53 -8.40 79.68
N PHE A 18 -22.30 -7.32 79.55
CA PHE A 18 -23.13 -7.07 78.37
C PHE A 18 -22.29 -6.88 77.10
N ALA A 19 -21.22 -6.08 77.17
CA ALA A 19 -20.31 -5.88 76.05
C ALA A 19 -19.64 -7.19 75.61
N GLY A 20 -19.19 -8.02 76.57
CA GLY A 20 -18.62 -9.34 76.27
C GLY A 20 -19.61 -10.26 75.57
N TRP A 21 -20.86 -10.29 76.03
CA TRP A 21 -21.91 -11.10 75.40
C TRP A 21 -22.20 -10.64 73.96
N VAL A 22 -22.33 -9.33 73.72
CA VAL A 22 -22.58 -8.78 72.38
C VAL A 22 -21.44 -9.12 71.42
N LEU A 23 -20.18 -9.01 71.87
CA LEU A 23 -19.01 -9.35 71.05
C LEU A 23 -18.94 -10.84 70.69
N MET A 24 -19.39 -11.72 71.59
CA MET A 24 -19.47 -13.15 71.34
C MET A 24 -20.56 -13.51 70.31
N GLY A 25 -21.68 -12.80 70.34
CA GLY A 25 -22.76 -12.97 69.36
C GLY A 25 -22.45 -12.39 67.98
N ALA A 26 -21.62 -11.34 67.92
CA ALA A 26 -21.26 -10.62 66.69
C ALA A 26 -20.22 -11.35 65.82
N ASN A 27 -19.56 -12.40 66.33
CA ASN A 27 -18.56 -13.16 65.58
C ASN A 27 -19.14 -14.37 64.84
N GLN A 28 -20.43 -14.34 64.51
CA GLN A 28 -21.03 -15.34 63.62
C GLN A 28 -20.64 -15.00 62.19
N LYS A 29 -19.60 -15.67 61.71
CA LYS A 29 -19.19 -15.64 60.31
C LYS A 29 -20.24 -16.46 59.55
N ASP A 30 -21.16 -15.79 58.86
CA ASP A 30 -22.17 -16.47 58.06
C ASP A 30 -21.48 -17.47 57.12
N PRO A 31 -21.90 -18.76 57.12
CA PRO A 31 -21.29 -19.75 56.26
C PRO A 31 -21.53 -19.35 54.81
N MET A 32 -20.45 -19.30 54.02
CA MET A 32 -20.54 -18.92 52.62
C MET A 32 -21.49 -19.89 51.89
N PRO A 33 -22.50 -19.38 51.17
CA PRO A 33 -23.43 -20.25 50.45
C PRO A 33 -22.66 -21.14 49.46
N PRO A 34 -23.05 -22.41 49.30
CA PRO A 34 -22.36 -23.31 48.39
C PRO A 34 -22.48 -22.81 46.94
N PRO A 35 -21.42 -23.00 46.12
CA PRO A 35 -21.44 -22.60 44.73
C PRO A 35 -22.52 -23.37 43.94
N ILE A 36 -23.16 -22.66 43.01
CA ILE A 36 -24.29 -23.14 42.18
C ILE A 36 -23.85 -24.25 41.20
N SER A 37 -22.57 -24.29 40.88
CA SER A 37 -21.96 -25.28 40.00
C SER A 37 -20.62 -25.73 40.57
N GLU A 38 -20.32 -27.01 40.39
CA GLU A 38 -19.01 -27.53 40.75
C GLU A 38 -17.91 -26.80 39.97
N PRO A 39 -16.79 -26.42 40.63
CA PRO A 39 -15.69 -25.77 39.94
C PRO A 39 -15.11 -26.72 38.88
N PRO A 40 -14.72 -26.21 37.70
CA PRO A 40 -14.07 -27.01 36.67
C PRO A 40 -12.84 -27.72 37.24
N ARG A 41 -12.79 -29.05 37.13
CA ARG A 41 -11.64 -29.86 37.55
C ARG A 41 -10.84 -30.28 36.32
N SER A 42 -9.52 -30.26 36.44
CA SER A 42 -8.66 -30.81 35.40
C SER A 42 -8.85 -32.33 35.32
N PRO A 43 -8.98 -32.91 34.11
CA PRO A 43 -9.11 -34.36 33.93
C PRO A 43 -7.80 -35.14 34.08
N TYR A 44 -6.67 -34.49 34.40
CA TYR A 44 -5.34 -35.10 34.48
C TYR A 44 -4.79 -35.16 35.91
N GLU A 45 -4.13 -36.28 36.29
CA GLU A 45 -3.53 -36.48 37.63
C GLU A 45 -2.47 -35.43 37.99
N ARG A 46 -1.74 -34.93 36.99
CA ARG A 46 -0.78 -33.84 37.13
C ARG A 46 -1.12 -32.74 36.15
N THR A 47 -1.36 -31.54 36.66
CA THR A 47 -1.75 -30.37 35.87
C THR A 47 -0.84 -29.21 36.20
N VAL A 48 -0.31 -28.54 35.16
CA VAL A 48 0.39 -27.26 35.28
C VAL A 48 -0.53 -26.21 34.71
N ALA A 49 -1.00 -25.30 35.56
CA ALA A 49 -1.79 -24.16 35.13
C ALA A 49 -0.85 -22.95 34.94
N ALA A 50 -0.89 -22.35 33.76
CA ALA A 50 -0.24 -21.10 33.45
C ALA A 50 -1.28 -20.12 32.92
N SER A 51 -1.23 -18.88 33.37
CA SER A 51 -1.99 -17.78 32.79
C SER A 51 -1.11 -17.02 31.81
N GLY A 52 -1.64 -16.72 30.63
CA GLY A 52 -0.93 -15.99 29.60
C GLY A 52 -1.89 -15.21 28.74
N ILE A 53 -1.35 -14.26 27.99
CA ILE A 53 -2.11 -13.46 27.02
C ILE A 53 -1.91 -14.11 25.65
N ILE A 54 -2.99 -14.21 24.88
CA ILE A 54 -2.94 -14.67 23.49
C ILE A 54 -2.75 -13.43 22.61
N GLU A 55 -1.71 -13.45 21.80
CA GLU A 55 -1.44 -12.42 20.81
C GLU A 55 -1.57 -13.00 19.40
N ALA A 56 -1.71 -12.12 18.40
CA ALA A 56 -1.64 -12.53 17.02
C ALA A 56 -0.26 -13.16 16.73
N VAL A 57 -0.22 -14.20 15.89
CA VAL A 57 1.04 -14.83 15.47
C VAL A 57 1.96 -13.81 14.79
N ASN A 58 1.35 -12.84 14.12
CA ASN A 58 2.01 -11.76 13.40
C ASN A 58 1.58 -10.41 14.02
N GLU A 59 1.50 -9.37 13.21
CA GLU A 59 1.04 -8.04 13.62
C GLU A 59 -0.41 -7.75 13.21
N ASN A 60 -1.03 -6.79 13.91
CA ASN A 60 -2.31 -6.23 13.50
C ASN A 60 -2.09 -5.20 12.39
N VAL A 61 -2.23 -5.62 11.12
CA VAL A 61 -1.99 -4.77 9.95
C VAL A 61 -3.19 -3.85 9.69
N ARG A 62 -2.94 -2.53 9.67
CA ARG A 62 -3.93 -1.55 9.18
C ARG A 62 -3.72 -1.33 7.69
N ILE A 63 -4.77 -1.58 6.91
CA ILE A 63 -4.73 -1.47 5.45
C ILE A 63 -5.34 -0.12 5.05
N ALA A 64 -4.59 0.65 4.28
CA ALA A 64 -5.00 1.95 3.75
C ALA A 64 -4.62 2.06 2.28
N PRO A 65 -5.38 2.83 1.48
CA PRO A 65 -5.02 3.05 0.09
C PRO A 65 -3.72 3.87 -0.01
N PRO A 66 -2.83 3.57 -0.97
CA PRO A 66 -1.57 4.30 -1.16
C PRO A 66 -1.79 5.72 -1.71
N VAL A 67 -2.94 5.97 -2.33
CA VAL A 67 -3.33 7.24 -2.92
C VAL A 67 -4.74 7.61 -2.45
N ALA A 68 -5.01 8.90 -2.30
CA ALA A 68 -6.37 9.36 -2.04
C ALA A 68 -7.26 9.10 -3.26
N GLY A 69 -8.45 8.58 -3.04
CA GLY A 69 -9.39 8.25 -4.12
C GLY A 69 -10.72 7.74 -3.61
N LEU A 70 -11.71 7.65 -4.51
CA LEU A 70 -13.02 7.09 -4.21
C LEU A 70 -12.96 5.57 -4.26
N ILE A 71 -13.56 4.90 -3.27
CA ILE A 71 -13.71 3.44 -3.28
C ILE A 71 -14.92 3.08 -4.15
N THR A 72 -14.71 2.30 -5.20
CA THR A 72 -15.77 1.87 -6.13
C THR A 72 -16.37 0.53 -5.76
N LYS A 73 -15.56 -0.39 -5.20
CA LYS A 73 -15.99 -1.74 -4.80
C LYS A 73 -15.25 -2.20 -3.54
N VAL A 74 -15.94 -2.99 -2.71
CA VAL A 74 -15.37 -3.70 -1.56
C VAL A 74 -15.64 -5.19 -1.78
N PHE A 75 -14.60 -6.02 -1.69
CA PHE A 75 -14.66 -7.45 -2.03
C PHE A 75 -14.77 -8.35 -0.80
N VAL A 76 -14.56 -7.82 0.40
CA VAL A 76 -14.47 -8.60 1.66
C VAL A 76 -15.45 -8.09 2.71
N LYS A 77 -15.81 -8.97 3.65
CA LYS A 77 -16.63 -8.65 4.82
C LYS A 77 -15.83 -8.79 6.11
N VAL A 78 -16.35 -8.17 7.18
CA VAL A 78 -15.76 -8.29 8.52
C VAL A 78 -15.82 -9.75 8.98
N GLY A 79 -14.66 -10.30 9.34
CA GLY A 79 -14.51 -11.70 9.77
C GLY A 79 -14.09 -12.67 8.67
N ASP A 80 -14.03 -12.25 7.41
CA ASP A 80 -13.52 -13.09 6.33
C ASP A 80 -12.01 -13.33 6.48
N GLN A 81 -11.57 -14.55 6.14
CA GLN A 81 -10.14 -14.85 6.02
C GLN A 81 -9.64 -14.47 4.62
N VAL A 82 -8.55 -13.71 4.59
CA VAL A 82 -7.91 -13.23 3.36
C VAL A 82 -6.46 -13.69 3.32
N THR A 83 -6.01 -14.10 2.13
CA THR A 83 -4.59 -14.41 1.90
C THR A 83 -3.88 -13.18 1.34
N GLU A 84 -2.55 -13.22 1.36
CA GLU A 84 -1.73 -12.21 0.70
C GLU A 84 -2.14 -12.04 -0.77
N GLN A 85 -2.02 -10.79 -1.27
CA GLN A 85 -2.34 -10.39 -2.63
C GLN A 85 -3.82 -10.45 -3.04
N SER A 86 -4.72 -10.87 -2.13
CA SER A 86 -6.15 -10.84 -2.38
C SER A 86 -6.68 -9.40 -2.47
N PRO A 87 -7.47 -9.05 -3.50
CA PRO A 87 -8.04 -7.71 -3.62
C PRO A 87 -9.08 -7.48 -2.52
N LEU A 88 -8.90 -6.42 -1.73
CA LEU A 88 -9.81 -6.10 -0.62
C LEU A 88 -10.85 -5.05 -1.02
N PHE A 89 -10.40 -4.01 -1.71
CA PHE A 89 -11.25 -2.95 -2.25
C PHE A 89 -10.60 -2.37 -3.52
N GLN A 90 -11.43 -1.76 -4.37
CA GLN A 90 -11.02 -1.14 -5.62
C GLN A 90 -11.19 0.38 -5.52
N LEU A 91 -10.15 1.12 -5.91
CA LEU A 91 -10.23 2.57 -6.10
C LEU A 91 -10.72 2.90 -7.51
N ASP A 92 -11.32 4.07 -7.68
CA ASP A 92 -11.64 4.61 -8.99
C ASP A 92 -10.36 4.78 -9.82
N ASP A 93 -10.30 4.09 -10.95
CA ASP A 93 -9.15 4.00 -11.83
C ASP A 93 -9.35 4.75 -13.15
N ARG A 94 -10.47 5.46 -13.34
CA ARG A 94 -10.81 6.11 -14.62
C ARG A 94 -9.75 7.11 -15.10
N GLU A 95 -9.32 7.99 -14.21
CA GLU A 95 -8.28 8.98 -14.52
C GLU A 95 -6.95 8.30 -14.81
N LEU A 96 -6.57 7.32 -13.98
CA LEU A 96 -5.35 6.54 -14.18
C LEU A 96 -5.36 5.79 -15.51
N HIS A 97 -6.50 5.23 -15.89
CA HIS A 97 -6.68 4.52 -17.15
C HIS A 97 -6.58 5.46 -18.36
N ALA A 98 -7.22 6.63 -18.32
CA ALA A 98 -7.09 7.64 -19.37
C ALA A 98 -5.63 8.11 -19.54
N HIS A 99 -4.93 8.25 -18.42
CA HIS A 99 -3.52 8.58 -18.35
C HIS A 99 -2.61 7.49 -18.92
N LEU A 100 -2.93 6.21 -18.71
CA LEU A 100 -2.23 5.09 -19.31
C LEU A 100 -2.41 5.10 -20.83
N LEU A 101 -3.66 5.22 -21.32
CA LEU A 101 -3.96 5.27 -22.75
C LEU A 101 -3.23 6.42 -23.46
N THR A 102 -3.20 7.61 -22.85
CA THR A 102 -2.49 8.78 -23.40
C THR A 102 -0.97 8.52 -23.50
N ARG A 103 -0.38 7.90 -22.47
CA ARG A 103 1.06 7.58 -22.44
C ARG A 103 1.39 6.50 -23.46
N GLU A 104 0.57 5.47 -23.57
CA GLU A 104 0.74 4.39 -24.54
C GLU A 104 0.66 4.91 -25.98
N ALA A 105 -0.30 5.80 -26.27
CA ALA A 105 -0.42 6.45 -27.56
C ALA A 105 0.82 7.30 -27.92
N ALA A 106 1.58 7.80 -26.94
CA ALA A 106 2.80 8.56 -27.18
C ALA A 106 4.02 7.66 -27.50
N ILE A 107 4.01 6.37 -27.11
CA ILE A 107 5.14 5.44 -27.32
C ILE A 107 5.54 5.32 -28.80
N PRO A 108 4.61 5.10 -29.76
CA PRO A 108 4.96 5.04 -31.19
C PRO A 108 5.57 6.33 -31.73
N HIS A 109 5.11 7.49 -31.25
CA HIS A 109 5.67 8.79 -31.64
C HIS A 109 7.12 8.92 -31.18
N TYR A 110 7.43 8.55 -29.94
CA TYR A 110 8.80 8.56 -29.44
C TYR A 110 9.70 7.54 -30.15
N LYS A 111 9.20 6.32 -30.41
CA LYS A 111 9.91 5.29 -31.18
C LYS A 111 10.30 5.79 -32.58
N ARG A 112 9.39 6.50 -33.27
CA ARG A 112 9.67 7.10 -34.59
C ARG A 112 10.79 8.15 -34.50
N ARG A 113 10.73 9.02 -33.49
CA ARG A 113 11.73 10.08 -33.29
C ARG A 113 13.13 9.55 -32.98
N LEU A 114 13.24 8.43 -32.25
CA LEU A 114 14.54 7.78 -32.03
C LEU A 114 15.06 7.14 -33.32
N LYS A 115 14.18 6.48 -34.09
CA LYS A 115 14.56 5.87 -35.37
C LYS A 115 15.08 6.92 -36.35
N SER A 116 14.40 8.07 -36.48
CA SER A 116 14.83 9.13 -37.38
C SER A 116 16.17 9.76 -36.97
N ARG A 117 16.38 10.00 -35.66
CA ARG A 117 17.66 10.53 -35.15
C ARG A 117 18.82 9.57 -35.42
N ASN A 118 18.59 8.26 -35.25
CA ASN A 118 19.61 7.25 -35.51
C ASN A 118 19.92 7.13 -37.01
N THR A 119 18.91 7.24 -37.88
CA THR A 119 19.15 7.25 -39.34
C THR A 119 19.89 8.49 -39.79
N GLU A 120 19.59 9.66 -39.23
CA GLU A 120 20.23 10.92 -39.61
C GLU A 120 21.71 10.94 -39.23
N SER A 121 22.05 10.43 -38.04
CA SER A 121 23.46 10.26 -37.64
C SER A 121 24.22 9.22 -38.50
N ALA A 122 23.54 8.16 -38.97
CA ALA A 122 24.14 7.19 -39.89
C ALA A 122 24.39 7.78 -41.29
N ILE A 123 23.43 8.55 -41.83
CA ILE A 123 23.57 9.25 -43.11
C ILE A 123 24.71 10.28 -43.04
N SER A 124 24.81 11.04 -41.94
CA SER A 124 25.89 12.02 -41.77
C SER A 124 27.28 11.36 -41.78
N ARG A 125 27.44 10.16 -41.22
CA ARG A 125 28.71 9.39 -41.26
C ARG A 125 29.03 8.82 -42.64
N LEU A 126 28.00 8.44 -43.41
CA LEU A 126 28.19 7.95 -44.78
C LEU A 126 28.62 9.09 -45.71
N ASN A 127 28.01 10.27 -45.60
CA ASN A 127 28.34 11.42 -46.44
C ASN A 127 29.77 11.93 -46.21
N SER A 128 30.27 11.94 -44.97
CA SER A 128 31.67 12.32 -44.71
C SER A 128 32.66 11.38 -45.41
N ASN A 129 32.41 10.07 -45.35
CA ASN A 129 33.30 9.07 -45.97
C ASN A 129 33.20 9.06 -47.51
N ALA A 130 32.03 9.42 -48.06
CA ALA A 130 31.82 9.53 -49.50
C ALA A 130 32.52 10.77 -50.07
N CYS A 131 32.57 11.88 -49.33
CA CYS A 131 33.27 13.10 -49.75
C CYS A 131 34.78 12.87 -49.93
N ASP A 132 35.42 12.11 -49.04
CA ASP A 132 36.85 11.76 -49.19
C ASP A 132 37.12 10.87 -50.41
N ARG A 133 36.15 10.04 -50.82
CA ARG A 133 36.30 9.11 -51.94
C ARG A 133 36.04 9.77 -53.30
N CYS A 134 35.22 10.83 -53.34
CA CYS A 134 34.90 11.57 -54.57
C CYS A 134 35.99 12.58 -54.99
N THR A 135 36.88 13.01 -54.09
CA THR A 135 38.01 13.88 -54.45
C THR A 135 39.14 13.14 -55.14
N MET A 136 39.23 11.82 -55.00
CA MET A 136 40.29 10.99 -55.60
C MET A 136 40.01 10.53 -57.05
N ASN A 137 38.81 10.72 -57.59
CA ASN A 137 38.46 10.25 -58.95
C ASN A 137 37.75 11.33 -59.80
N LYS A 138 38.37 12.50 -59.97
CA LYS A 138 37.97 13.46 -61.01
C LYS A 138 38.84 13.26 -62.27
N PRO A 139 38.34 12.73 -63.39
CA PRO A 139 38.99 12.92 -64.67
C PRO A 139 38.82 14.38 -65.09
N SER A 140 39.91 15.02 -65.48
CA SER A 140 39.99 16.42 -65.91
C SER A 140 39.20 16.64 -67.21
N ALA A 141 37.91 16.96 -67.10
CA ALA A 141 37.11 17.41 -68.24
C ALA A 141 37.60 18.79 -68.69
N ARG A 142 38.18 18.83 -69.89
CA ARG A 142 38.65 20.03 -70.60
C ARG A 142 37.45 20.78 -71.19
N MET A 143 37.21 22.01 -70.73
CA MET A 143 36.28 22.95 -71.37
C MET A 143 36.77 23.27 -72.80
N THR A 144 35.97 22.96 -73.81
CA THR A 144 36.09 23.57 -75.15
C THR A 144 34.83 24.39 -75.40
N SER A 145 35.00 25.71 -75.47
CA SER A 145 33.96 26.69 -75.79
C SER A 145 33.94 26.96 -77.30
N SER A 146 32.79 26.75 -77.95
CA SER A 146 32.39 27.35 -79.24
C SER A 146 30.94 26.90 -79.54
N GLU A 147 29.92 27.71 -79.19
CA GLU A 147 29.05 28.54 -80.07
C GLU A 147 27.99 27.74 -80.88
N PRO A 148 26.89 28.34 -81.39
CA PRO A 148 25.89 29.20 -80.75
C PRO A 148 24.42 28.76 -81.05
N GLY A 149 23.49 29.05 -80.13
CA GLY A 149 22.04 29.28 -80.37
C GLY A 149 21.13 28.14 -80.86
N MET A 150 20.24 27.62 -79.99
CA MET A 150 18.88 27.20 -80.41
C MET A 150 17.91 26.99 -79.22
N HIS A 151 16.76 27.67 -79.30
CA HIS A 151 15.46 27.41 -78.64
C HIS A 151 15.41 26.60 -77.33
N LEU A 152 15.13 27.31 -76.22
CA LEU A 152 14.63 26.71 -74.99
C LEU A 152 13.16 26.30 -75.17
N ARG A 153 12.92 25.02 -75.50
CA ARG A 153 11.62 24.36 -75.34
C ARG A 153 11.68 23.57 -74.03
N TRP A 154 10.98 24.05 -73.00
CA TRP A 154 10.83 23.32 -71.74
C TRP A 154 9.90 22.11 -71.94
N PRO A 155 10.34 20.86 -71.66
CA PRO A 155 9.41 19.73 -71.57
C PRO A 155 8.62 19.83 -70.26
N LYS A 156 7.30 19.73 -70.38
CA LYS A 156 6.30 19.86 -69.33
C LYS A 156 6.01 18.52 -68.68
N GLU A 157 7.01 17.74 -68.26
CA GLU A 157 6.72 16.42 -67.69
C GLU A 157 7.51 16.13 -66.42
N ALA A 158 6.80 15.52 -65.46
CA ALA A 158 7.26 14.92 -64.21
C ALA A 158 7.34 15.83 -62.96
N LEU A 159 6.16 16.25 -62.48
CA LEU A 159 5.93 16.42 -61.04
C LEU A 159 4.62 15.71 -60.65
N ASN A 160 4.63 14.38 -60.65
CA ASN A 160 3.69 13.58 -59.87
C ASN A 160 4.49 12.81 -58.82
N VAL A 161 4.69 13.42 -57.65
CA VAL A 161 5.22 12.75 -56.47
C VAL A 161 4.11 12.77 -55.43
N SER A 162 3.41 11.64 -55.36
CA SER A 162 2.47 11.26 -54.32
C SER A 162 3.14 11.28 -52.94
N LYS A 163 2.55 12.02 -52.01
CA LYS A 163 2.86 12.01 -50.57
C LYS A 163 2.44 10.67 -49.94
N PRO A 164 3.16 10.14 -48.94
CA PRO A 164 2.59 9.14 -48.04
C PRO A 164 2.10 9.78 -46.73
N LEU A 165 0.99 9.21 -46.24
CA LEU A 165 0.44 9.33 -44.88
C LEU A 165 1.33 8.62 -43.84
#